data_AF-A0A7W4IJP3-F1
#
_entry.id   AF-A0A7W4IJP3-F1
#
_cell.length_a   1.000
_cell.length_b   1.000
_cell.length_c   1.000
_cell.angle_alpha   90.00
_cell.angle_beta   90.00
_cell.angle_gamma   90.00
#
_symmetry.space_group_name_H-M   'P 1'
#
loop_
_entity.id
_entity.type
_entity.pdbx_description
1 polymer ?
#
loop_
_entity_poly.entity_id
_entity_poly.type
_entity_poly.pdbx_seq_one_letter_code
_entity_poly.pdbx_strand_id
1 'polypeptide(L)'
;MTQGRGAPPRPMPGSAGGIFRGMMLLGRGRRDGMSCFGTTPDAVLAALAPRVALWLVGGVLTLAQAPTMLSAAKIVFSLCLVLTPVVLTHQLARLWGREALWPRYMAAALWCDWLVLFVMLAAVGVIAGLMPAGVSMMHSALLLNGVIFAYNLWLTWFVARVGLALGAWRALLVVLAIAAAIMALSGISSVLPPHYAPWQDFLALPSAHGGR
;
A
#
# COMPACT_ATOMS: atom_id res chain seq x y z
N MET A 1 14.12 -6.62 49.08
CA MET A 1 13.80 -5.57 48.09
C MET A 1 13.93 -6.16 46.69
N THR A 2 12.87 -6.75 46.15
CA THR A 2 12.86 -7.35 44.80
C THR A 2 12.44 -6.29 43.79
N GLN A 3 13.43 -5.74 43.10
CA GLN A 3 13.31 -4.83 41.97
C GLN A 3 12.53 -5.55 40.86
N GLY A 4 11.25 -5.21 40.73
CA GLY A 4 10.41 -5.69 39.63
C GLY A 4 11.09 -5.33 38.32
N ARG A 5 11.46 -6.35 37.54
CA ARG A 5 11.89 -6.19 36.15
C ARG A 5 10.76 -5.48 35.43
N GLY A 6 10.87 -4.17 35.29
CA GLY A 6 9.95 -3.35 34.53
C GLY A 6 9.83 -3.94 33.15
N ALA A 7 8.62 -4.36 32.78
CA ALA A 7 8.34 -4.72 31.40
C ALA A 7 8.84 -3.57 30.51
N PRO A 8 9.52 -3.87 29.39
CA PRO A 8 10.02 -2.82 28.52
C PRO A 8 8.85 -1.89 28.17
N PRO A 9 9.05 -0.55 28.25
CA PRO A 9 7.98 0.41 28.06
C PRO A 9 7.27 0.09 26.74
N ARG A 10 5.95 -0.11 26.80
CA ARG A 10 5.17 -0.33 25.58
C ARG A 10 5.38 0.91 24.72
N PRO A 11 5.86 0.76 23.47
CA PRO A 11 6.08 1.91 22.61
C PRO A 11 4.77 2.69 22.49
N MET A 12 4.84 4.01 22.65
CA MET A 12 3.66 4.86 22.61
C MET A 12 2.94 4.68 21.27
N PRO A 13 1.60 4.66 21.25
CA PRO A 13 0.84 4.66 20.00
C PRO A 13 1.30 5.82 19.10
N GLY A 14 1.65 5.51 17.85
CA GLY A 14 2.16 6.52 16.90
C GLY A 14 3.68 6.81 16.97
N SER A 15 4.43 6.20 17.89
CA SER A 15 5.90 6.21 17.82
C SER A 15 6.41 5.30 16.69
N ALA A 16 7.55 5.62 16.08
CA ALA A 16 8.12 4.81 14.98
C ALA A 16 8.27 3.33 15.36
N GLY A 17 8.86 3.02 16.52
CA GLY A 17 8.98 1.64 17.01
C GLY A 17 7.63 0.95 17.29
N GLY A 18 6.62 1.71 17.71
CA GLY A 18 5.24 1.24 17.85
C GLY A 18 4.63 0.88 16.50
N ILE A 19 4.81 1.74 15.49
CA ILE A 19 4.32 1.53 14.12
C ILE A 19 4.95 0.26 13.50
N PHE A 20 6.27 0.10 13.58
CA PHE A 20 6.95 -1.13 13.11
C PHE A 20 6.44 -2.40 13.78
N ARG A 21 6.26 -2.35 15.10
CA ARG A 21 5.65 -3.46 15.83
C ARG A 21 4.21 -3.72 15.40
N GLY A 22 3.42 -2.67 15.19
CA GLY A 22 2.06 -2.75 14.68
C GLY A 22 1.99 -3.41 13.31
N MET A 23 2.87 -3.00 12.38
CA MET A 23 3.01 -3.59 11.05
C MET A 23 3.35 -5.09 11.13
N MET A 24 4.35 -5.48 11.93
CA MET A 24 4.70 -6.90 12.08
C MET A 24 3.57 -7.73 12.72
N LEU A 25 2.86 -7.19 13.70
CA LEU A 25 1.74 -7.88 14.33
C LEU A 25 0.56 -8.06 13.36
N LEU A 26 0.17 -6.99 12.65
CA LEU A 26 -0.89 -7.05 11.64
C LEU A 26 -0.52 -7.95 10.46
N GLY A 27 0.73 -7.88 9.99
CA GLY A 27 1.27 -8.73 8.93
C GLY A 27 1.27 -10.23 9.27
N ARG A 28 1.23 -10.58 10.57
CA ARG A 28 1.09 -11.95 11.09
C ARG A 28 -0.34 -12.31 11.47
N GLY A 29 -1.32 -11.45 11.21
CA GLY A 29 -2.74 -11.69 11.51
C GLY A 29 -3.11 -11.46 12.98
N ARG A 30 -2.29 -10.73 13.75
CA ARG A 30 -2.58 -10.38 15.15
C ARG A 30 -3.27 -9.03 15.23
N ARG A 31 -4.54 -9.05 15.65
CA ARG A 31 -5.36 -7.83 15.84
C ARG A 31 -4.78 -6.82 16.83
N ASP A 32 -3.94 -7.26 17.76
CA ASP A 32 -3.33 -6.40 18.78
C ASP A 32 -2.46 -5.29 18.18
N GLY A 33 -1.91 -5.51 16.97
CA GLY A 33 -1.13 -4.50 16.25
C GLY A 33 -1.91 -3.23 15.96
N MET A 34 -3.24 -3.31 15.91
CA MET A 34 -4.12 -2.18 15.65
C MET A 34 -4.03 -1.09 16.74
N SER A 35 -3.70 -1.49 17.97
CA SER A 35 -3.51 -0.57 19.11
C SER A 35 -2.26 0.29 18.99
N CYS A 36 -1.28 -0.10 18.16
CA CYS A 36 -0.02 0.61 17.98
C CYS A 36 -0.14 1.87 17.11
N PHE A 37 -1.26 2.01 16.39
CA PHE A 37 -1.52 3.13 15.49
C PHE A 37 -2.35 4.23 16.18
N GLY A 38 -2.02 5.47 15.86
CA GLY A 38 -2.71 6.66 16.36
C GLY A 38 -4.15 6.75 15.88
N THR A 39 -5.01 7.39 16.66
CA THR A 39 -6.44 7.61 16.35
C THR A 39 -6.73 9.01 15.83
N THR A 40 -5.70 9.82 15.60
CA THR A 40 -5.82 11.22 15.19
C THR A 40 -5.63 11.39 13.67
N PRO A 41 -6.19 12.46 13.08
CA PRO A 41 -5.90 12.83 11.70
C PRO A 41 -4.41 13.04 11.43
N ASP A 42 -3.66 13.57 12.40
CA ASP A 42 -2.21 13.77 12.28
C ASP A 42 -1.47 12.46 12.04
N ALA A 43 -1.92 11.36 12.66
CA ALA A 43 -1.34 10.03 12.43
C ALA A 43 -1.59 9.54 10.99
N VAL A 44 -2.73 9.91 10.39
CA VAL A 44 -3.04 9.61 9.00
C VAL A 44 -2.16 10.43 8.06
N LEU A 45 -2.01 11.73 8.33
CA LEU A 45 -1.14 12.62 7.55
C LEU A 45 0.33 12.18 7.65
N ALA A 46 0.80 11.78 8.83
CA ALA A 46 2.13 11.23 9.02
C ALA A 46 2.36 9.93 8.24
N ALA A 47 1.34 9.08 8.12
CA ALA A 47 1.41 7.85 7.31
C ALA A 47 1.32 8.12 5.80
N LEU A 48 0.63 9.19 5.40
CA LEU A 48 0.52 9.64 4.01
C LEU A 48 1.78 10.36 3.52
N ALA A 49 2.47 11.09 4.40
CA ALA A 49 3.60 11.94 4.04
C ALA A 49 4.70 11.23 3.24
N PRO A 50 5.17 10.02 3.61
CA PRO A 50 6.17 9.29 2.82
C PRO A 50 5.69 8.98 1.41
N ARG A 51 4.42 8.60 1.26
CA ARG A 51 3.83 8.25 -0.04
C ARG A 51 3.71 9.48 -0.92
N VAL A 52 3.19 10.57 -0.37
CA VAL A 52 3.06 11.86 -1.08
C VAL A 52 4.44 12.40 -1.46
N ALA A 53 5.42 12.33 -0.57
CA ALA A 53 6.79 12.76 -0.86
C ALA A 53 7.40 11.96 -2.02
N LEU A 54 7.24 10.63 -2.01
CA LEU A 54 7.78 9.77 -3.07
C LEU A 54 7.12 10.07 -4.44
N TRP A 55 5.81 10.31 -4.46
CA TRP A 55 5.10 10.69 -5.70
C TRP A 55 5.44 12.09 -6.18
N LEU A 56 5.60 13.06 -5.28
CA LEU A 56 6.00 14.43 -5.64
C LEU A 56 7.41 14.44 -6.22
N VAL A 57 8.37 13.81 -5.53
CA VAL A 57 9.76 13.72 -6.00
C VAL A 57 9.83 12.94 -7.31
N GLY A 58 9.18 11.79 -7.40
CA GLY A 58 9.10 11.00 -8.64
C GLY A 58 8.47 11.80 -9.79
N GLY A 59 7.36 12.48 -9.53
CA GLY A 59 6.66 13.33 -10.49
C GLY A 59 7.52 14.48 -11.02
N VAL A 60 8.17 15.22 -10.11
CA VAL A 60 9.09 16.31 -10.46
C VAL A 60 10.27 15.79 -11.27
N LEU A 61 10.84 14.63 -10.91
CA LEU A 61 11.93 14.01 -11.68
C LEU A 61 11.46 13.63 -13.09
N THR A 62 10.27 13.03 -13.25
CA THR A 62 9.71 12.75 -14.58
C THR A 62 9.46 14.00 -15.41
N LEU A 63 8.98 15.08 -14.79
CA LEU A 63 8.82 16.38 -15.47
C LEU A 63 10.17 16.96 -15.89
N ALA A 64 11.20 16.85 -15.03
CA ALA A 64 12.53 17.36 -15.30
C ALA A 64 13.24 16.58 -16.41
N GLN A 65 13.01 15.26 -16.51
CA GLN A 65 13.64 14.42 -17.54
C GLN A 65 12.87 14.40 -18.87
N ALA A 66 11.54 14.57 -18.85
CA ALA A 66 10.72 14.62 -20.05
C ALA A 66 9.48 15.54 -19.82
N PRO A 67 9.58 16.84 -20.12
CA PRO A 67 8.50 17.81 -19.93
C PRO A 67 7.44 17.65 -21.04
N THR A 68 6.68 16.57 -20.98
CA THR A 68 5.54 16.32 -21.86
C THR A 68 4.24 16.54 -21.09
N MET A 69 3.16 16.93 -21.79
CA MET A 69 1.81 17.01 -21.20
C MET A 69 1.38 15.68 -20.54
N LEU A 70 1.93 14.55 -20.99
CA LEU A 70 1.74 13.24 -20.39
C LEU A 70 2.26 13.17 -18.93
N SER A 71 3.39 13.81 -18.62
CA SER A 71 3.98 13.82 -17.27
C SER A 71 3.07 14.53 -16.25
N ALA A 72 2.40 15.62 -16.64
CA ALA A 72 1.43 16.31 -15.78
C ALA A 72 0.18 15.42 -15.52
N ALA A 73 -0.34 14.76 -16.55
CA ALA A 73 -1.45 13.82 -16.41
C ALA A 73 -1.09 12.64 -15.49
N LYS A 74 0.13 12.10 -15.58
CA LYS A 74 0.64 11.02 -14.71
C LYS A 74 0.66 11.43 -13.24
N ILE A 75 1.02 12.67 -12.92
CA ILE A 75 1.03 13.19 -11.55
C ILE A 75 -0.39 13.31 -11.00
N VAL A 76 -1.31 13.93 -11.76
CA VAL A 76 -2.72 14.08 -11.34
C VAL A 76 -3.37 12.72 -11.15
N PHE A 77 -3.15 11.80 -12.10
CA PHE A 77 -3.67 10.43 -12.02
C PHE A 77 -3.14 9.68 -10.79
N SER A 78 -1.85 9.80 -10.49
CA SER A 78 -1.25 9.18 -9.31
C SER A 78 -1.79 9.77 -8.01
N LEU A 79 -2.01 11.09 -7.97
CA LEU A 79 -2.64 11.75 -6.83
C LEU A 79 -4.08 11.22 -6.62
N CYS A 80 -4.85 11.08 -7.71
CA CYS A 80 -6.18 10.49 -7.66
C CYS A 80 -6.13 9.04 -7.16
N LEU A 81 -5.20 8.21 -7.63
CA LEU A 81 -5.03 6.84 -7.16
C LEU A 81 -4.74 6.76 -5.65
N VAL A 82 -3.94 7.67 -5.11
CA VAL A 82 -3.61 7.71 -3.67
C VAL A 82 -4.80 8.19 -2.84
N LEU A 83 -5.54 9.20 -3.31
CA LEU A 83 -6.66 9.78 -2.58
C LEU A 83 -7.93 8.91 -2.66
N THR A 84 -8.12 8.16 -3.73
CA THR A 84 -9.28 7.28 -3.96
C THR A 84 -9.56 6.34 -2.77
N PRO A 85 -8.62 5.50 -2.29
CA PRO A 85 -8.86 4.63 -1.14
C PRO A 85 -9.10 5.41 0.15
N VAL A 86 -8.48 6.59 0.31
CA VAL A 86 -8.66 7.45 1.50
C VAL A 86 -10.10 7.94 1.58
N VAL A 87 -10.61 8.50 0.48
CA VAL A 87 -11.98 9.04 0.41
C VAL A 87 -13.03 7.92 0.46
N LEU A 88 -12.85 6.83 -0.30
CA LEU A 88 -13.80 5.71 -0.33
C LEU A 88 -13.98 5.07 1.04
N THR A 89 -12.87 4.79 1.73
CA THR A 89 -12.94 4.17 3.06
C THR A 89 -13.51 5.11 4.10
N HIS A 90 -13.31 6.42 3.95
CA HIS A 90 -13.93 7.41 4.83
C HIS A 90 -15.45 7.44 4.64
N GLN A 91 -15.92 7.48 3.38
CA GLN A 91 -17.35 7.42 3.07
C GLN A 91 -17.99 6.10 3.51
N LEU A 92 -17.31 4.97 3.32
CA LEU A 92 -17.79 3.67 3.80
C LEU A 92 -17.83 3.61 5.33
N ALA A 93 -16.83 4.16 6.02
CA ALA A 93 -16.83 4.27 7.47
C ALA A 93 -17.99 5.16 7.96
N ARG A 94 -18.29 6.26 7.24
CA ARG A 94 -19.44 7.13 7.51
C ARG A 94 -20.77 6.43 7.34
N LEU A 95 -20.95 5.74 6.21
CA LEU A 95 -22.16 4.96 5.91
C LEU A 95 -22.45 3.89 6.97
N TRP A 96 -21.41 3.39 7.65
CA TRP A 96 -21.55 2.39 8.71
C TRP A 96 -21.44 2.96 10.14
N GLY A 97 -21.36 4.28 10.30
CA GLY A 97 -21.26 4.94 11.62
C GLY A 97 -19.95 4.63 12.37
N ARG A 98 -18.87 4.31 11.65
CA ARG A 98 -17.55 3.91 12.19
C ARG A 98 -16.46 4.94 11.92
N GLU A 99 -16.82 6.20 11.67
CA GLU A 99 -15.88 7.29 11.37
C GLU A 99 -14.81 7.46 12.46
N ALA A 100 -15.16 7.29 13.74
CA ALA A 100 -14.21 7.40 14.84
C ALA A 100 -13.06 6.37 14.77
N LEU A 101 -13.26 5.24 14.09
CA LEU A 101 -12.24 4.20 13.90
C LEU A 101 -11.42 4.41 12.63
N TRP A 102 -11.90 5.26 11.71
CA TRP A 102 -11.30 5.48 10.41
C TRP A 102 -9.85 5.98 10.49
N PRO A 103 -9.47 6.95 11.36
CA PRO A 103 -8.08 7.44 11.37
C PRO A 103 -7.09 6.34 11.72
N ARG A 104 -7.44 5.49 12.71
CA ARG A 104 -6.60 4.36 13.12
C ARG A 104 -6.50 3.31 12.03
N TYR A 105 -7.62 2.96 11.39
CA TYR A 105 -7.64 2.06 10.24
C TYR A 105 -6.75 2.59 9.10
N MET A 106 -6.92 3.86 8.72
CA MET A 106 -6.22 4.46 7.59
C MET A 106 -4.73 4.55 7.83
N ALA A 107 -4.30 4.99 9.02
CA ALA A 107 -2.90 5.01 9.40
C ALA A 107 -2.28 3.60 9.28
N ALA A 108 -2.96 2.57 9.77
CA ALA A 108 -2.44 1.21 9.69
C ALA A 108 -2.45 0.63 8.29
N ALA A 109 -3.48 0.91 7.49
CA ALA A 109 -3.54 0.49 6.09
C ALA A 109 -2.37 1.09 5.30
N LEU A 110 -2.11 2.39 5.48
CA LEU A 110 -1.00 3.09 4.83
C LEU A 110 0.36 2.54 5.24
N TRP A 111 0.56 2.27 6.54
CA TRP A 111 1.81 1.67 7.02
C TRP A 111 1.97 0.21 6.58
N CYS A 112 0.92 -0.60 6.64
CA CYS A 112 0.96 -2.00 6.22
C CYS A 112 1.15 -2.18 4.71
N ASP A 113 0.79 -1.19 3.90
CA ASP A 113 1.08 -1.21 2.47
C ASP A 113 2.58 -1.30 2.18
N TRP A 114 3.41 -0.57 2.94
CA TRP A 114 4.88 -0.68 2.87
C TRP A 114 5.40 -2.07 3.24
N LEU A 115 4.68 -2.79 4.11
CA LEU A 115 5.06 -4.15 4.49
C LEU A 115 5.04 -5.08 3.28
N VAL A 116 4.12 -4.89 2.33
CA VAL A 116 4.07 -5.67 1.08
C VAL A 116 5.35 -5.48 0.27
N LEU A 117 5.86 -4.24 0.18
CA LEU A 117 7.13 -3.95 -0.51
C LEU A 117 8.32 -4.63 0.17
N PHE A 118 8.38 -4.61 1.49
CA PHE A 118 9.45 -5.30 2.23
C PHE A 118 9.37 -6.82 2.07
N VAL A 119 8.16 -7.39 2.11
CA VAL A 119 7.94 -8.83 1.87
C VAL A 119 8.33 -9.20 0.45
N MET A 120 7.98 -8.38 -0.54
CA MET A 120 8.39 -8.58 -1.94
C MET A 120 9.92 -8.55 -2.08
N LEU A 121 10.59 -7.55 -1.52
CA LEU A 121 12.04 -7.43 -1.59
C LEU A 121 12.75 -8.61 -0.92
N ALA A 122 12.27 -9.02 0.26
CA ALA A 122 12.78 -10.20 0.95
C ALA A 122 12.56 -11.47 0.13
N ALA A 123 11.37 -11.65 -0.47
CA ALA A 123 11.05 -12.81 -1.30
C ALA A 123 11.92 -12.87 -2.56
N VAL A 124 12.17 -11.74 -3.22
CA VAL A 124 13.11 -11.64 -4.35
C VAL A 124 14.53 -12.01 -3.89
N GLY A 125 14.99 -11.51 -2.74
CA GLY A 125 16.31 -11.85 -2.19
C GLY A 125 16.47 -13.33 -1.88
N VAL A 126 15.43 -13.96 -1.31
CA VAL A 126 15.38 -15.40 -1.04
C VAL A 126 15.45 -16.19 -2.35
N ILE A 127 14.65 -15.82 -3.36
CA ILE A 127 14.65 -16.48 -4.67
C ILE A 127 16.02 -16.34 -5.35
N ALA A 128 16.60 -15.14 -5.34
CA ALA A 128 17.93 -14.89 -5.92
C ALA A 128 19.04 -15.69 -5.21
N GLY A 129 18.92 -15.90 -3.90
CA GLY A 129 19.89 -16.68 -3.11
C GLY A 129 19.70 -18.19 -3.18
N LEU A 130 18.47 -18.69 -3.37
CA LEU A 130 18.16 -20.13 -3.36
C LEU A 130 17.95 -20.73 -4.75
N MET A 131 17.77 -19.94 -5.82
CA MET A 131 17.49 -20.50 -7.14
C MET A 131 18.66 -21.34 -7.65
N PRO A 132 18.46 -22.65 -7.85
CA PRO A 132 19.36 -23.44 -8.69
C PRO A 132 19.24 -22.91 -10.13
N ALA A 133 20.31 -22.95 -10.90
CA ALA A 133 20.41 -22.41 -12.27
C ALA A 133 19.39 -22.98 -13.31
N GLY A 134 18.46 -23.86 -12.90
CA GLY A 134 17.53 -24.57 -13.79
C GLY A 134 16.04 -24.20 -13.67
N VAL A 135 15.64 -23.30 -12.75
CA VAL A 135 14.23 -22.91 -12.65
C VAL A 135 13.93 -21.77 -13.62
N SER A 136 12.93 -21.97 -14.49
CA SER A 136 12.48 -20.97 -15.47
C SER A 136 12.05 -19.68 -14.77
N MET A 137 12.65 -18.56 -15.20
CA MET A 137 12.37 -17.20 -14.69
C MET A 137 10.88 -16.85 -14.70
N MET A 138 10.14 -17.34 -15.71
CA MET A 138 8.70 -17.09 -15.85
C MET A 138 7.89 -17.75 -14.74
N HIS A 139 8.21 -19.00 -14.37
CA HIS A 139 7.49 -19.72 -13.32
C HIS A 139 7.77 -19.13 -11.94
N SER A 140 9.01 -18.74 -11.66
CA SER A 140 9.37 -18.03 -10.44
C SER A 140 8.66 -16.69 -10.32
N ALA A 141 8.58 -15.93 -11.41
CA ALA A 141 7.87 -14.65 -11.43
C ALA A 141 6.36 -14.84 -11.18
N LEU A 142 5.72 -15.81 -11.83
CA LEU A 142 4.30 -16.12 -11.65
C LEU A 142 3.98 -16.53 -10.21
N LEU A 143 4.76 -17.45 -9.64
CA LEU A 143 4.58 -17.91 -8.26
C LEU A 143 4.77 -16.76 -7.26
N LEU A 144 5.83 -15.98 -7.43
CA LEU A 144 6.13 -14.83 -6.57
C LEU A 144 5.00 -13.80 -6.61
N ASN A 145 4.56 -13.40 -7.81
CA ASN A 145 3.47 -12.43 -7.96
C ASN A 145 2.15 -12.98 -7.40
N GLY A 146 1.85 -14.27 -7.60
CA GLY A 146 0.66 -14.91 -7.06
C GLY A 146 0.64 -14.90 -5.52
N VAL A 147 1.75 -15.25 -4.88
CA VAL A 147 1.88 -15.24 -3.41
C VAL A 147 1.78 -13.82 -2.87
N ILE A 148 2.47 -12.86 -3.49
CA ILE A 148 2.41 -11.44 -3.08
C ILE A 148 0.99 -10.90 -3.22
N PHE A 149 0.33 -11.19 -4.33
CA PHE A 149 -1.04 -10.75 -4.58
C PHE A 149 -2.02 -11.32 -3.56
N ALA A 150 -1.94 -12.62 -3.29
CA ALA A 150 -2.75 -13.28 -2.27
C ALA A 150 -2.49 -12.71 -0.87
N TYR A 151 -1.22 -12.47 -0.53
CA TYR A 151 -0.84 -11.86 0.75
C TYR A 151 -1.38 -10.43 0.88
N ASN A 152 -1.24 -9.62 -0.16
CA ASN A 152 -1.74 -8.24 -0.19
C ASN A 152 -3.26 -8.18 -0.03
N LEU A 153 -3.98 -9.04 -0.75
CA LEU A 153 -5.44 -9.13 -0.68
C LEU A 153 -5.89 -9.54 0.73
N TRP A 154 -5.24 -10.55 1.31
CA TRP A 154 -5.50 -11.00 2.67
C TRP A 154 -5.20 -9.90 3.70
N LEU A 155 -4.06 -9.22 3.59
CA LEU A 155 -3.65 -8.17 4.51
C LEU A 155 -4.62 -6.99 4.47
N THR A 156 -5.01 -6.54 3.27
CA THR A 156 -5.95 -5.42 3.10
C THR A 156 -7.32 -5.78 3.67
N TRP A 157 -7.81 -7.00 3.39
CA TRP A 157 -9.05 -7.49 3.98
C TRP A 157 -8.99 -7.58 5.50
N PHE A 158 -7.90 -8.13 6.05
CA PHE A 158 -7.71 -8.30 7.49
C PHE A 158 -7.63 -6.94 8.21
N VAL A 159 -6.86 -5.99 7.69
CA VAL A 159 -6.73 -4.64 8.24
C VAL A 159 -8.06 -3.88 8.16
N ALA A 160 -8.80 -3.99 7.05
CA ALA A 160 -10.14 -3.39 6.94
C ALA A 160 -11.12 -3.98 7.97
N ARG A 161 -11.11 -5.31 8.13
CA ARG A 161 -11.96 -6.01 9.10
C ARG A 161 -11.66 -5.57 10.54
N VAL A 162 -10.40 -5.60 10.93
CA VAL A 162 -9.97 -5.30 12.31
C VAL A 162 -10.01 -3.80 12.60
N GLY A 163 -9.57 -2.97 11.66
CA GLY A 163 -9.48 -1.52 11.84
C GLY A 163 -10.83 -0.82 11.93
N LEU A 164 -11.80 -1.22 11.11
CA LEU A 164 -13.16 -0.64 11.14
C LEU A 164 -14.16 -1.46 11.98
N ALA A 165 -13.68 -2.53 12.64
CA ALA A 165 -14.50 -3.48 13.40
C ALA A 165 -15.71 -4.02 12.58
N LEU A 166 -15.45 -4.37 11.32
CA LEU A 166 -16.46 -4.82 10.37
C LEU A 166 -16.60 -6.36 10.36
N GLY A 167 -17.78 -6.84 9.94
CA GLY A 167 -17.97 -8.25 9.58
C GLY A 167 -17.16 -8.62 8.33
N ALA A 168 -16.84 -9.91 8.18
CA ALA A 168 -16.02 -10.41 7.07
C ALA A 168 -16.52 -9.99 5.67
N TRP A 169 -17.84 -9.98 5.49
CA TRP A 169 -18.49 -9.59 4.23
C TRP A 169 -18.37 -8.10 3.93
N ARG A 170 -18.52 -7.24 4.95
CA ARG A 170 -18.37 -5.79 4.78
C ARG A 170 -16.92 -5.41 4.49
N ALA A 171 -15.95 -6.09 5.12
CA ALA A 171 -14.54 -5.91 4.80
C ALA A 171 -14.22 -6.32 3.35
N LEU A 172 -14.83 -7.41 2.85
CA LEU A 172 -14.72 -7.80 1.46
C LEU A 172 -15.28 -6.71 0.52
N LEU A 173 -16.44 -6.13 0.86
CA LEU A 173 -17.01 -5.00 0.08
C LEU A 173 -16.06 -3.79 0.05
N VAL A 174 -15.37 -3.45 1.14
CA VAL A 174 -14.35 -2.38 1.13
C VAL A 174 -13.24 -2.70 0.14
N VAL A 175 -12.70 -3.92 0.19
CA VAL A 175 -11.62 -4.35 -0.70
C VAL A 175 -12.07 -4.33 -2.16
N LEU A 176 -13.26 -4.86 -2.45
CA LEU A 176 -13.83 -4.86 -3.79
C LEU A 176 -14.13 -3.44 -4.30
N ALA A 177 -14.62 -2.55 -3.43
CA ALA A 177 -14.88 -1.16 -3.79
C ALA A 177 -13.59 -0.41 -4.13
N ILE A 178 -12.52 -0.62 -3.35
CA ILE A 178 -11.20 -0.04 -3.65
C ILE A 178 -10.66 -0.61 -4.97
N ALA A 179 -10.70 -1.92 -5.16
CA ALA A 179 -10.23 -2.57 -6.39
C ALA A 179 -11.02 -2.09 -7.62
N ALA A 180 -12.35 -2.03 -7.53
CA ALA A 180 -13.21 -1.53 -8.59
C ALA A 180 -12.95 -0.07 -8.91
N ALA A 181 -12.73 0.78 -7.90
CA ALA A 181 -12.41 2.18 -8.12
C ALA A 181 -11.04 2.37 -8.79
N ILE A 182 -10.03 1.60 -8.38
CA ILE A 182 -8.72 1.60 -9.03
C ILE A 182 -8.86 1.13 -10.49
N MET A 183 -9.57 0.03 -10.74
CA MET A 183 -9.80 -0.46 -12.10
C MET A 183 -10.57 0.55 -12.97
N ALA A 184 -11.60 1.20 -12.41
CA ALA A 184 -12.34 2.25 -13.11
C ALA A 184 -11.44 3.43 -13.44
N LEU A 185 -10.61 3.89 -12.49
CA LEU A 185 -9.68 4.98 -12.71
C LEU A 185 -8.64 4.61 -13.78
N SER A 186 -8.07 3.40 -13.71
CA SER A 186 -7.16 2.87 -14.73
C SER A 186 -7.82 2.75 -16.11
N GLY A 187 -9.08 2.30 -16.17
CA GLY A 187 -9.85 2.24 -17.40
C GLY A 187 -10.10 3.62 -17.99
N ILE A 188 -10.53 4.58 -17.17
CA ILE A 188 -10.73 5.98 -17.57
C ILE A 188 -9.42 6.58 -18.10
N SER A 189 -8.30 6.33 -17.45
CA SER A 189 -6.98 6.79 -17.92
C SER A 189 -6.56 6.21 -19.26
N SER A 190 -6.99 4.99 -19.61
CA SER A 190 -6.70 4.42 -20.93
C SER A 190 -7.48 5.12 -22.06
N VAL A 191 -8.58 5.79 -21.72
CA VAL A 191 -9.46 6.50 -22.67
C VAL A 191 -9.10 7.98 -22.78
N LEU A 192 -8.52 8.62 -21.76
CA LEU A 192 -8.10 10.03 -21.85
C LEU A 192 -6.84 10.21 -22.72
N PRO A 193 -6.85 11.14 -23.69
CA PRO A 193 -5.65 11.58 -24.40
C PRO A 193 -4.74 12.42 -23.47
N PRO A 194 -3.41 12.27 -23.52
CA PRO A 194 -2.67 11.31 -24.33
C PRO A 194 -2.74 9.94 -23.67
N HIS A 195 -2.98 8.88 -24.47
CA HIS A 195 -3.21 7.50 -24.03
C HIS A 195 -2.15 7.05 -23.00
N TYR A 196 -2.42 7.29 -21.73
CA TYR A 196 -1.57 6.80 -20.66
C TYR A 196 -2.01 5.36 -20.43
N ALA A 197 -1.25 4.44 -21.02
CA ALA A 197 -1.39 3.01 -20.85
C ALA A 197 -0.41 2.56 -19.75
N PRO A 198 -0.76 2.68 -18.46
CA PRO A 198 0.16 2.39 -17.36
C PRO A 198 0.74 0.99 -17.43
N TRP A 199 -0.01 0.02 -17.97
CA TRP A 199 0.48 -1.34 -18.18
C TRP A 199 1.53 -1.47 -19.28
N GLN A 200 1.44 -0.67 -20.34
CA GLN A 200 2.41 -0.71 -21.44
C GLN A 200 3.70 0.01 -21.06
N ASP A 201 3.62 1.16 -20.38
CA ASP A 201 4.80 1.87 -19.85
C ASP A 201 5.54 1.03 -18.80
N PHE A 202 4.84 0.25 -17.97
CA PHE A 202 5.46 -0.59 -16.94
C PHE A 202 6.07 -1.89 -17.52
N LEU A 203 5.50 -2.42 -18.60
CA LEU A 203 6.04 -3.58 -19.34
C LEU A 203 7.13 -3.19 -20.35
N ALA A 204 7.16 -1.92 -20.79
CA ALA A 204 8.23 -1.33 -21.56
C ALA A 204 9.45 -1.05 -20.67
N LEU A 205 10.13 -2.13 -20.26
CA LEU A 205 11.51 -2.09 -19.81
C LEU A 205 12.36 -1.30 -20.84
N PRO A 206 13.40 -0.56 -20.40
CA PRO A 206 14.33 0.11 -21.29
C PRO A 206 15.16 -0.94 -22.05
N SER A 207 14.65 -1.46 -23.16
CA SER A 207 15.39 -2.38 -24.02
C SER A 207 15.37 -1.98 -25.50
N ALA A 208 15.11 -0.71 -25.86
CA ALA A 208 15.16 -0.29 -27.26
C ALA A 208 15.20 1.24 -27.53
N HIS A 209 15.97 2.04 -26.78
CA HIS A 209 16.32 3.40 -27.24
C HIS A 209 17.84 3.61 -27.30
N GLY A 210 18.58 2.53 -27.56
CA GLY A 210 19.91 2.61 -28.16
C GLY A 210 19.78 2.63 -29.68
N GLY A 211 19.98 3.80 -30.29
CA GLY A 211 20.16 3.94 -31.73
C GLY A 211 19.06 4.72 -32.45
N ARG A 212 19.20 6.04 -32.48
CA ARG A 212 19.71 6.76 -33.66
C ARG A 212 20.13 8.16 -33.28
#